data_AF-A0A931UV45-F1
#
_entry.id   AF-A0A931UV45-F1
#
_cell.length_a   1.000
_cell.length_b   1.000
_cell.length_c   1.000
_cell.angle_alpha   90.00
_cell.angle_beta   90.00
_cell.angle_gamma   90.00
#
_symmetry.space_group_name_H-M   'P 1'
#
loop_
_entity.id
_entity.type
_entity.pdbx_description
1 polymer ?
#
loop_
_entity_poly.entity_id
_entity_poly.type
_entity_poly.pdbx_seq_one_letter_code
_entity_poly.pdbx_strand_id
1 'polypeptide(L)'
;MLLAFAAVGCGGSDSSSAPPGGDQDGAPLEDTSAADGAGDVSIDDTGGSPADGTTGDAESDTGSPADSGAADGSLACDEAGACPFELSCCGGACVDTSSSAAHCGACGTVCTGGGEICAEGKCACPGPFSGVCSGTCTDLTKAPNCGACGTSCATGTSCVAPVAPAAPGCAPGCFADLPQIVVPGAPVRVGYAISWGAARSIAPASGDRGAIHFDDATGKIASMLANVPAVAADAAGEVTRIQGLVKPALGTGTTDVAVGVATTSHEGHTGAHTTYAVARATTASDLRDAVAAAVLGGAVAPPTTKVGTSTTFLVTLTTIYRADVKRTDVMVAIAPRVDADSRTSATILRIGDLTNTTAMAATTMADGFGCQLLAGANPPKADILWTVDTSGSMSDDQNRIGNAGKGIFDRLRLAGVDFRMAVITAGSQAPNLDTPGFTWIQGTDADGPNELCRRVTYAQCPLTAAETKTPYPMAGGLEEPTAAAVLTHFALWDRGKKGETNPDKKLRDGARFVTFHVTDEPGSNDFTRYFATKTDPQTAKAWGTTYNATTLANIVDYFVRNQIITFGILPAPAAPCTSYNVYDLPRSPI
;
A
#
# COMPACT_ATOMS: atom_id res chain seq x y z
N MET A 1 10.79 -3.06 2.95
CA MET A 1 10.69 -1.59 3.00
C MET A 1 9.21 -1.24 2.96
N LEU A 2 8.61 -0.98 4.11
CA LEU A 2 7.28 -0.36 4.23
C LEU A 2 7.43 0.62 5.39
N LEU A 3 7.53 1.91 5.07
CA LEU A 3 7.48 2.97 6.07
C LEU A 3 6.04 3.06 6.57
N ALA A 4 5.84 2.94 7.88
CA ALA A 4 4.57 3.30 8.51
C ALA A 4 4.59 4.79 8.83
N PHE A 5 3.83 5.57 8.05
CA PHE A 5 3.40 6.91 8.45
C PHE A 5 2.16 6.77 9.33
N ALA A 6 2.25 7.24 10.57
CA ALA A 6 1.13 7.77 11.32
C ALA A 6 1.59 9.12 11.89
N ALA A 7 1.51 10.17 11.07
CA ALA A 7 1.66 11.54 11.51
C ALA A 7 0.38 12.28 11.17
N VAL A 8 -0.41 12.62 12.19
CA VAL A 8 -1.38 13.72 12.09
C VAL A 8 -0.57 15.02 12.23
N GLY A 9 -0.84 15.96 11.32
CA GLY A 9 0.10 17.00 10.88
C GLY A 9 0.52 18.06 11.90
N CYS A 10 1.62 18.74 11.57
CA CYS A 10 2.13 19.90 12.30
C CYS A 10 2.55 20.98 11.28
N GLY A 11 1.85 22.12 11.27
CA GLY A 11 2.23 23.33 10.53
C GLY A 11 2.67 24.42 11.50
N GLY A 12 3.75 25.16 11.18
CA GLY A 12 4.30 26.28 11.95
C GLY A 12 3.36 27.50 12.02
N SER A 13 3.63 28.57 12.78
CA SER A 13 4.92 29.16 13.17
C SER A 13 4.76 30.21 14.29
N ASP A 14 5.82 30.37 15.09
CA ASP A 14 6.37 31.58 15.76
C ASP A 14 5.59 32.30 16.88
N SER A 15 6.04 32.19 18.16
CA SER A 15 7.01 33.06 18.91
C SER A 15 6.27 34.17 19.70
N SER A 16 6.53 34.56 20.96
CA SER A 16 7.75 34.59 21.78
C SER A 16 7.46 34.98 23.26
N SER A 17 8.13 34.32 24.21
CA SER A 17 8.78 34.81 25.47
C SER A 17 8.15 35.81 26.47
N ALA A 18 7.88 35.28 27.68
CA ALA A 18 8.26 35.68 29.07
C ALA A 18 7.63 36.89 29.84
N PRO A 19 7.45 36.78 31.20
CA PRO A 19 6.75 37.74 32.12
C PRO A 19 7.76 38.50 33.05
N PRO A 20 7.42 39.16 34.20
CA PRO A 20 6.14 39.55 34.83
C PRO A 20 6.05 41.04 35.31
N GLY A 21 4.87 41.50 35.77
CA GLY A 21 4.74 42.63 36.71
C GLY A 21 3.40 43.38 36.75
N GLY A 22 2.74 43.38 37.93
CA GLY A 22 2.08 44.57 38.52
C GLY A 22 0.57 44.82 38.31
N ASP A 23 -0.25 44.36 39.25
CA ASP A 23 -1.20 45.15 40.08
C ASP A 23 -2.16 46.19 39.42
N GLN A 24 -3.47 45.92 39.42
CA GLN A 24 -4.49 46.45 40.37
C GLN A 24 -5.93 46.44 39.80
N ASP A 25 -6.83 46.00 40.68
CA ASP A 25 -8.22 46.41 40.92
C ASP A 25 -9.38 46.03 39.99
N GLY A 26 -10.39 45.40 40.62
CA GLY A 26 -11.80 45.65 40.27
C GLY A 26 -12.74 44.44 40.18
N ALA A 27 -12.91 43.68 41.25
CA ALA A 27 -14.19 42.98 41.52
C ALA A 27 -15.26 44.07 41.91
N PRO A 28 -16.59 43.79 42.01
CA PRO A 28 -17.13 42.46 42.34
C PRO A 28 -18.57 42.11 41.85
N LEU A 29 -18.97 40.89 42.23
CA LEU A 29 -20.32 40.39 42.57
C LEU A 29 -21.13 39.58 41.56
N GLU A 30 -21.23 38.31 41.95
CA GLU A 30 -22.24 37.27 41.77
C GLU A 30 -23.69 37.79 41.97
N ASP A 31 -24.67 37.20 41.28
CA ASP A 31 -25.45 36.04 41.76
C ASP A 31 -26.88 35.98 41.17
N THR A 32 -27.34 34.75 40.91
CA THR A 32 -28.73 34.26 40.77
C THR A 32 -29.68 34.83 39.70
N SER A 33 -30.18 33.97 38.82
CA SER A 33 -31.38 33.15 39.12
C SER A 33 -31.86 32.39 37.88
N ALA A 34 -32.46 31.23 38.17
CA ALA A 34 -32.93 30.23 37.24
C ALA A 34 -34.45 30.34 36.99
N ALA A 35 -34.85 29.67 35.91
CA ALA A 35 -36.09 28.90 35.74
C ALA A 35 -37.44 29.61 35.62
N ASP A 36 -37.96 29.49 34.40
CA ASP A 36 -39.31 29.12 33.98
C ASP A 36 -40.32 28.66 35.06
N GLY A 37 -41.52 29.22 34.95
CA GLY A 37 -42.73 28.75 35.62
C GLY A 37 -43.97 29.29 34.91
N ALA A 38 -44.77 28.37 34.37
CA ALA A 38 -45.94 28.59 33.53
C ALA A 38 -47.20 29.08 34.28
N GLY A 39 -48.18 29.61 33.52
CA GLY A 39 -49.61 29.49 33.86
C GLY A 39 -50.49 30.67 33.42
N ASP A 40 -51.46 30.42 32.53
CA ASP A 40 -52.89 30.88 32.54
C ASP A 40 -53.56 30.36 31.25
N VAL A 41 -54.52 29.42 31.19
CA VAL A 41 -55.94 29.31 31.64
C VAL A 41 -56.94 30.29 31.00
N SER A 42 -57.78 29.78 30.09
CA SER A 42 -59.25 30.02 29.93
C SER A 42 -59.77 29.07 28.81
N ILE A 43 -60.72 28.13 28.96
CA ILE A 43 -62.19 28.19 29.18
C ILE A 43 -62.86 29.04 28.06
N ASP A 44 -63.85 28.63 27.25
CA ASP A 44 -64.93 27.62 27.30
C ASP A 44 -65.47 27.32 25.87
N ASP A 45 -66.46 26.42 25.80
CA ASP A 45 -67.61 26.36 24.88
C ASP A 45 -67.71 25.30 23.75
N THR A 46 -68.38 24.19 24.12
CA THR A 46 -69.62 23.59 23.54
C THR A 46 -69.83 23.60 22.01
N GLY A 47 -70.32 22.56 21.30
CA GLY A 47 -70.96 21.27 21.58
C GLY A 47 -71.77 20.86 20.33
N GLY A 48 -71.99 19.56 20.06
CA GLY A 48 -73.00 19.11 19.08
C GLY A 48 -72.76 17.78 18.36
N SER A 49 -73.45 16.73 18.81
CA SER A 49 -73.78 15.46 18.12
C SER A 49 -75.29 15.46 17.79
N PRO A 50 -75.98 14.44 17.20
CA PRO A 50 -75.57 13.12 16.64
C PRO A 50 -76.33 12.67 15.33
N ALA A 51 -76.17 11.38 14.98
CA ALA A 51 -77.04 10.47 14.19
C ALA A 51 -76.85 10.50 12.65
N ASP A 52 -76.95 9.42 11.85
CA ASP A 52 -77.54 8.07 11.91
C ASP A 52 -76.91 7.30 10.71
N GLY A 53 -76.42 6.05 10.79
CA GLY A 53 -77.24 4.87 10.51
C GLY A 53 -76.74 4.03 9.31
N THR A 54 -76.30 2.80 9.60
CA THR A 54 -76.43 1.54 8.81
C THR A 54 -75.49 1.11 7.66
N THR A 55 -74.96 -0.12 7.88
CA THR A 55 -74.75 -1.28 6.97
C THR A 55 -73.60 -1.36 5.96
N GLY A 56 -72.91 -2.50 5.99
CA GLY A 56 -72.60 -3.26 4.78
C GLY A 56 -71.14 -3.70 4.63
N ASP A 57 -70.94 -5.01 4.59
CA ASP A 57 -69.67 -5.71 4.50
C ASP A 57 -68.99 -5.65 3.12
N ALA A 58 -67.70 -6.02 3.14
CA ALA A 58 -66.94 -6.78 2.13
C ALA A 58 -66.37 -6.08 0.87
N GLU A 59 -65.04 -6.08 0.86
CA GLU A 59 -64.09 -6.44 -0.21
C GLU A 59 -64.27 -5.99 -1.68
N SER A 60 -63.12 -5.57 -2.22
CA SER A 60 -62.59 -5.86 -3.56
C SER A 60 -62.61 -4.73 -4.59
N ASP A 61 -61.37 -4.42 -4.99
CA ASP A 61 -60.90 -4.06 -6.33
C ASP A 61 -60.93 -2.61 -6.85
N THR A 62 -59.69 -2.13 -7.00
CA THR A 62 -59.12 -1.43 -8.16
C THR A 62 -59.71 -0.08 -8.57
N GLY A 63 -58.87 0.95 -8.50
CA GLY A 63 -59.04 2.16 -9.29
C GLY A 63 -58.32 3.36 -8.69
N SER A 64 -57.18 3.72 -9.27
CA SER A 64 -56.48 4.99 -9.07
C SER A 64 -57.42 6.20 -9.16
N PRO A 65 -56.97 7.36 -8.64
CA PRO A 65 -57.08 8.58 -9.40
C PRO A 65 -55.67 9.08 -9.76
N ALA A 66 -55.41 9.10 -11.06
CA ALA A 66 -54.50 10.07 -11.64
C ALA A 66 -55.31 11.32 -11.97
N ASP A 67 -54.89 12.47 -11.45
CA ASP A 67 -54.92 13.80 -12.11
C ASP A 67 -54.36 14.81 -11.10
N SER A 68 -53.47 15.75 -11.39
CA SER A 68 -52.74 16.10 -12.60
C SER A 68 -51.78 17.24 -12.23
N GLY A 69 -50.56 17.19 -12.77
CA GLY A 69 -49.92 18.41 -13.28
C GLY A 69 -48.90 19.09 -12.39
N ALA A 70 -47.64 18.63 -12.47
CA ALA A 70 -46.53 19.55 -12.63
C ALA A 70 -45.54 18.96 -13.65
N ALA A 71 -45.44 19.64 -14.79
CA ALA A 71 -44.42 19.41 -15.79
C ALA A 71 -43.10 20.03 -15.30
N ASP A 72 -42.34 19.25 -14.56
CA ASP A 72 -40.88 19.26 -14.51
C ASP A 72 -40.48 17.85 -14.05
N GLY A 73 -39.47 17.23 -14.63
CA GLY A 73 -39.15 15.80 -14.48
C GLY A 73 -38.64 15.36 -13.10
N SER A 74 -39.04 16.05 -12.03
CA SER A 74 -38.64 15.80 -10.65
C SER A 74 -39.77 15.11 -9.90
N LEU A 75 -39.62 13.80 -9.63
CA LEU A 75 -40.44 13.10 -8.64
C LEU A 75 -40.26 13.79 -7.28
N ALA A 76 -41.34 14.15 -6.59
CA ALA A 76 -41.25 14.71 -5.23
C ALA A 76 -40.98 13.59 -4.21
N CYS A 77 -40.32 13.93 -3.09
CA CYS A 77 -40.21 13.01 -1.97
C CYS A 77 -41.59 12.79 -1.32
N ASP A 78 -41.81 11.62 -0.75
CA ASP A 78 -43.00 11.40 0.07
C ASP A 78 -42.87 12.08 1.46
N GLU A 79 -43.96 12.04 2.23
CA GLU A 79 -44.04 12.61 3.58
C GLU A 79 -43.05 11.98 4.58
N ALA A 80 -42.44 10.83 4.25
CA ALA A 80 -41.42 10.17 5.04
C ALA A 80 -39.98 10.51 4.56
N GLY A 81 -39.84 11.34 3.53
CA GLY A 81 -38.56 11.70 2.93
C GLY A 81 -37.95 10.61 2.05
N ALA A 82 -38.75 9.66 1.57
CA ALA A 82 -38.30 8.55 0.74
C ALA A 82 -38.52 8.82 -0.76
N CYS A 83 -37.71 8.14 -1.57
CA CYS A 83 -37.74 8.20 -3.03
C CYS A 83 -37.67 6.79 -3.65
N PRO A 84 -38.34 6.54 -4.78
CA PRO A 84 -38.26 5.26 -5.48
C PRO A 84 -36.90 5.09 -6.19
N PHE A 85 -36.54 3.85 -6.52
CA PHE A 85 -35.37 3.49 -7.34
C PHE A 85 -34.01 4.00 -6.84
N GLU A 86 -33.80 3.99 -5.51
CA GLU A 86 -32.54 4.39 -4.86
C GLU A 86 -32.14 5.87 -5.10
N LEU A 87 -33.08 6.70 -5.56
CA LEU A 87 -32.89 8.15 -5.64
C LEU A 87 -32.80 8.75 -4.23
N SER A 88 -32.12 9.89 -4.11
CA SER A 88 -32.00 10.61 -2.84
C SER A 88 -32.99 11.76 -2.77
N CYS A 89 -33.67 11.91 -1.63
CA CYS A 89 -34.53 13.06 -1.38
C CYS A 89 -33.66 14.31 -1.09
N CYS A 90 -33.59 15.22 -2.05
CA CYS A 90 -32.81 16.45 -1.99
C CYS A 90 -33.73 17.67 -2.03
N GLY A 91 -34.00 18.28 -0.87
CA GLY A 91 -34.82 19.50 -0.80
C GLY A 91 -36.26 19.30 -1.28
N GLY A 92 -36.82 18.10 -1.09
CA GLY A 92 -38.18 17.75 -1.51
C GLY A 92 -38.29 17.14 -2.91
N ALA A 93 -37.18 17.04 -3.65
CA ALA A 93 -37.10 16.38 -4.95
C ALA A 93 -36.27 15.10 -4.89
N CYS A 94 -36.73 14.03 -5.55
CA CYS A 94 -35.99 12.81 -5.76
C CYS A 94 -34.97 13.00 -6.88
N VAL A 95 -33.69 13.00 -6.52
CA VAL A 95 -32.58 13.24 -7.43
C VAL A 95 -31.67 12.02 -7.50
N ASP A 96 -31.23 11.70 -8.72
CA ASP A 96 -30.18 10.72 -8.94
C ASP A 96 -28.83 11.37 -8.62
N THR A 97 -28.31 11.09 -7.43
CA THR A 97 -27.02 11.62 -6.98
C THR A 97 -25.84 10.97 -7.71
N SER A 98 -26.06 9.91 -8.48
CA SER A 98 -25.01 9.27 -9.28
C SER A 98 -24.73 10.00 -10.60
N SER A 99 -25.68 10.79 -11.10
CA SER A 99 -25.63 11.43 -12.42
C SER A 99 -26.00 12.92 -12.44
N SER A 100 -26.58 13.45 -11.35
CA SER A 100 -26.94 14.87 -11.24
C SER A 100 -25.73 15.74 -10.89
N ALA A 101 -25.36 16.65 -11.80
CA ALA A 101 -24.29 17.63 -11.56
C ALA A 101 -24.61 18.62 -10.42
N ALA A 102 -25.88 18.78 -10.02
CA ALA A 102 -26.28 19.64 -8.92
C ALA A 102 -26.36 18.92 -7.55
N HIS A 103 -26.29 17.58 -7.54
CA HIS A 103 -26.44 16.75 -6.34
C HIS A 103 -25.48 15.55 -6.37
N CYS A 104 -24.25 15.73 -6.85
CA CYS A 104 -23.35 14.64 -7.16
C CYS A 104 -22.76 13.98 -5.90
N GLY A 105 -23.08 12.71 -5.69
CA GLY A 105 -22.70 11.91 -4.52
C GLY A 105 -23.48 12.22 -3.24
N ALA A 106 -24.04 13.43 -3.11
CA ALA A 106 -24.93 13.83 -2.03
C ALA A 106 -25.78 15.05 -2.42
N CYS A 107 -26.89 15.25 -1.71
CA CYS A 107 -27.78 16.38 -1.93
C CYS A 107 -27.07 17.73 -1.74
N GLY A 108 -27.18 18.61 -2.74
CA GLY A 108 -26.60 19.95 -2.73
C GLY A 108 -25.12 20.00 -3.11
N THR A 109 -24.50 18.86 -3.38
CA THR A 109 -23.12 18.80 -3.90
C THR A 109 -23.12 19.13 -5.39
N VAL A 110 -22.73 20.36 -5.73
CA VAL A 110 -22.66 20.81 -7.12
C VAL A 110 -21.26 20.58 -7.69
N CYS A 111 -21.17 20.07 -8.92
CA CYS A 111 -19.92 20.04 -9.66
C CYS A 111 -19.56 21.46 -10.14
N THR A 112 -18.59 22.07 -9.47
CA THR A 112 -18.24 23.49 -9.66
C THR A 112 -17.18 23.73 -10.72
N GLY A 113 -16.46 22.68 -11.15
CA GLY A 113 -15.55 22.79 -12.28
C GLY A 113 -16.36 23.00 -13.56
N GLY A 114 -16.12 24.11 -14.26
CA GLY A 114 -16.76 24.44 -15.53
C GLY A 114 -16.62 23.30 -16.53
N GLY A 115 -17.73 22.60 -16.77
CA GLY A 115 -17.79 21.44 -17.65
C GLY A 115 -17.66 20.08 -16.97
N GLU A 116 -17.57 20.00 -15.64
CA GLU A 116 -17.68 18.75 -14.91
C GLU A 116 -19.08 18.15 -15.05
N ILE A 117 -19.13 16.82 -15.11
CA ILE A 117 -20.34 16.01 -15.05
C ILE A 117 -20.32 15.19 -13.78
N CYS A 118 -21.50 14.76 -13.32
CA CYS A 118 -21.55 13.74 -12.28
C CYS A 118 -21.45 12.36 -12.93
N ALA A 119 -20.40 11.62 -12.59
CA ALA A 119 -20.20 10.26 -13.03
C ALA A 119 -20.04 9.37 -11.80
N GLU A 120 -21.00 8.46 -11.61
CA GLU A 120 -21.03 7.51 -10.48
C GLU A 120 -20.91 8.20 -9.11
N GLY A 121 -21.58 9.34 -8.96
CA GLY A 121 -21.61 10.11 -7.70
C GLY A 121 -20.34 10.91 -7.42
N LYS A 122 -19.49 11.11 -8.43
CA LYS A 122 -18.30 11.97 -8.34
C LYS A 122 -18.27 12.98 -9.46
N CYS A 123 -17.96 14.23 -9.11
CA CYS A 123 -17.68 15.25 -10.10
C CYS A 123 -16.41 14.88 -10.85
N ALA A 124 -16.54 14.75 -12.17
CA ALA A 124 -15.46 14.35 -13.05
C ALA A 124 -15.56 15.13 -14.35
N CYS A 125 -14.41 15.37 -14.97
CA CYS A 125 -14.40 15.94 -16.30
C CYS A 125 -14.83 14.89 -17.34
N PRO A 126 -15.70 15.26 -18.30
CA PRO A 126 -16.01 14.37 -19.42
C PRO A 126 -14.73 14.12 -20.23
N GLY A 127 -14.53 12.89 -20.70
CA GLY A 127 -13.39 12.59 -21.57
C GLY A 127 -13.36 13.52 -22.80
N PRO A 128 -12.19 13.94 -23.31
CA PRO A 128 -10.81 13.55 -22.95
C PRO A 128 -10.19 14.36 -21.80
N PHE A 129 -10.96 15.19 -21.10
CA PHE A 129 -10.44 16.03 -20.03
C PHE A 129 -10.22 15.21 -18.77
N SER A 130 -9.09 15.43 -18.10
CA SER A 130 -8.62 14.57 -17.00
C SER A 130 -8.38 15.33 -15.69
N GLY A 131 -8.67 16.63 -15.67
CA GLY A 131 -8.69 17.43 -14.43
C GLY A 131 -9.27 18.82 -14.62
N VAL A 132 -9.50 19.52 -13.52
CA VAL A 132 -10.04 20.90 -13.52
C VAL A 132 -8.89 21.89 -13.30
N CYS A 133 -8.69 22.79 -14.25
CA CYS A 133 -7.70 23.86 -14.17
C CYS A 133 -8.38 25.22 -14.26
N SER A 134 -8.11 26.09 -13.29
CA SER A 134 -8.77 27.40 -13.18
C SER A 134 -10.30 27.32 -13.29
N GLY A 135 -10.88 26.28 -12.68
CA GLY A 135 -12.33 26.06 -12.71
C GLY A 135 -12.87 25.62 -14.07
N THR A 136 -12.06 25.07 -14.98
CA THR A 136 -12.53 24.48 -16.25
C THR A 136 -11.91 23.12 -16.50
N CYS A 137 -12.70 22.18 -17.02
CA CYS A 137 -12.19 20.88 -17.43
C CYS A 137 -11.10 21.01 -18.50
N THR A 138 -9.96 20.39 -18.23
CA THR A 138 -8.71 20.55 -18.95
C THR A 138 -8.06 19.19 -19.20
N ASP A 139 -7.41 19.07 -20.36
CA ASP A 139 -6.71 17.85 -20.77
C ASP A 139 -5.32 17.85 -20.13
N LEU A 140 -5.14 17.04 -19.07
CA LEU A 140 -3.85 16.92 -18.38
C LEU A 140 -2.83 16.06 -19.16
N THR A 141 -3.21 15.52 -20.33
CA THR A 141 -2.29 14.71 -21.17
C THR A 141 -1.44 15.56 -22.11
N LYS A 142 -1.59 16.89 -22.07
CA LYS A 142 -0.93 17.82 -23.00
C LYS A 142 -0.38 19.04 -22.28
N ALA A 143 0.69 19.61 -22.84
CA ALA A 143 1.13 20.94 -22.45
C ALA A 143 0.05 21.99 -22.79
N PRO A 144 -0.13 23.05 -21.97
CA PRO A 144 0.64 23.42 -20.78
C PRO A 144 0.07 22.85 -19.47
N ASN A 145 -0.57 21.68 -19.47
CA ASN A 145 -1.21 21.09 -18.27
C ASN A 145 -0.75 19.65 -18.00
N CYS A 146 0.49 19.31 -18.32
CA CYS A 146 0.96 17.94 -18.27
C CYS A 146 0.98 17.37 -16.84
N GLY A 147 0.05 16.45 -16.54
CA GLY A 147 -0.12 15.84 -15.21
C GLY A 147 -0.72 16.77 -14.15
N ALA A 148 -0.53 18.08 -14.28
CA ALA A 148 -1.11 19.10 -13.42
C ALA A 148 -1.31 20.42 -14.17
N CYS A 149 -2.19 21.26 -13.64
CA CYS A 149 -2.53 22.55 -14.23
C CYS A 149 -1.30 23.47 -14.32
N GLY A 150 -1.09 24.10 -15.49
CA GLY A 150 0.03 25.00 -15.74
C GLY A 150 1.39 24.32 -15.90
N THR A 151 1.46 22.99 -15.84
CA THR A 151 2.71 22.24 -16.05
C THR A 151 3.05 22.12 -17.54
N SER A 152 4.05 22.88 -17.97
CA SER A 152 4.70 22.70 -19.27
C SER A 152 5.96 21.86 -19.12
N CYS A 153 6.16 20.91 -20.02
CA CYS A 153 7.34 20.05 -20.02
C CYS A 153 8.59 20.84 -20.44
N ALA A 154 9.71 20.57 -19.77
CA ALA A 154 10.99 21.18 -20.08
C ALA A 154 11.48 20.76 -21.48
N THR A 155 12.36 21.55 -22.09
CA THR A 155 12.99 21.18 -23.37
C THR A 155 13.63 19.79 -23.29
N GLY A 156 13.32 18.92 -24.27
CA GLY A 156 13.77 17.52 -24.29
C GLY A 156 12.94 16.57 -23.43
N THR A 157 11.76 17.01 -23.00
CA THR A 157 10.76 16.16 -22.33
C THR A 157 9.40 16.35 -23.00
N SER A 158 8.66 15.24 -23.16
CA SER A 158 7.32 15.24 -23.72
C SER A 158 6.29 14.92 -22.64
N CYS A 159 5.08 15.47 -22.82
CA CYS A 159 3.97 15.04 -22.01
C CYS A 159 3.51 13.67 -22.48
N VAL A 160 3.66 12.67 -21.63
CA VAL A 160 3.23 11.30 -21.92
C VAL A 160 2.07 10.96 -21.00
N ALA A 161 1.09 10.22 -21.52
CA ALA A 161 -0.03 9.69 -20.76
C ALA A 161 0.14 8.17 -20.54
N PRO A 162 -0.38 7.62 -19.43
CA PRO A 162 -0.34 6.18 -19.20
C PRO A 162 -1.18 5.46 -20.27
N VAL A 163 -0.70 4.30 -20.73
CA VAL A 163 -1.47 3.45 -21.65
C VAL A 163 -2.66 2.84 -20.89
N ALA A 164 -3.86 2.88 -21.48
CA ALA A 164 -5.07 2.35 -20.86
C ALA A 164 -5.08 0.79 -20.86
N PRO A 165 -5.61 0.14 -19.81
CA PRO A 165 -6.13 0.72 -18.57
C PRO A 165 -4.99 1.16 -17.63
N ALA A 166 -5.01 2.43 -17.22
CA ALA A 166 -4.04 2.96 -16.28
C ALA A 166 -4.34 2.44 -14.85
N ALA A 167 -3.31 2.04 -14.14
CA ALA A 167 -3.41 1.72 -12.72
C ALA A 167 -3.87 2.94 -11.89
N PRO A 168 -4.62 2.74 -10.77
CA PRO A 168 -4.93 3.82 -9.85
C PRO A 168 -3.66 4.53 -9.37
N GLY A 169 -3.64 5.86 -9.44
CA GLY A 169 -2.48 6.69 -9.07
C GLY A 169 -1.51 7.00 -10.22
N CYS A 170 -1.76 6.48 -11.42
CA CYS A 170 -0.99 6.82 -12.61
C CYS A 170 -1.59 8.00 -13.35
N ALA A 171 -0.88 9.13 -13.33
CA ALA A 171 -1.25 10.35 -14.04
C ALA A 171 -0.25 10.63 -15.17
N PRO A 172 -0.66 11.38 -16.22
CA PRO A 172 0.27 11.89 -17.21
C PRO A 172 1.42 12.68 -16.57
N GLY A 173 2.55 12.77 -17.24
CA GLY A 173 3.71 13.47 -16.71
C GLY A 173 4.72 13.83 -17.79
N CYS A 174 5.67 14.70 -17.43
CA CYS A 174 6.77 15.06 -18.30
C CYS A 174 7.88 14.01 -18.21
N PHE A 175 8.09 13.28 -19.29
CA PHE A 175 9.14 12.27 -19.38
C PHE A 175 10.21 12.72 -20.37
N ALA A 176 11.46 12.39 -20.08
CA ALA A 176 12.56 12.64 -21.01
C ALA A 176 12.28 11.95 -22.34
N ASP A 177 12.49 12.68 -23.43
CA ASP A 177 12.46 12.10 -24.76
C ASP A 177 13.58 11.06 -24.83
N LEU A 178 13.21 9.80 -25.04
CA LEU A 178 14.18 8.72 -25.18
C LEU A 178 14.65 8.64 -26.63
N PRO A 179 15.97 8.66 -26.90
CA PRO A 179 16.49 8.29 -28.19
C PRO A 179 15.95 6.93 -28.61
N GLN A 180 15.53 6.84 -29.88
CA GLN A 180 15.05 5.60 -30.47
C GLN A 180 15.97 5.11 -31.57
N ILE A 181 16.19 3.80 -31.60
CA ILE A 181 16.99 3.16 -32.63
C ILE A 181 16.31 1.88 -33.12
N VAL A 182 16.23 1.74 -34.45
CA VAL A 182 15.68 0.54 -35.09
C VAL A 182 16.75 -0.54 -35.15
N VAL A 183 16.40 -1.76 -34.79
CA VAL A 183 17.31 -2.90 -34.92
C VAL A 183 17.52 -3.19 -36.41
N PRO A 184 18.77 -3.25 -36.91
CA PRO A 184 19.03 -3.50 -38.33
C PRO A 184 18.34 -4.77 -38.84
N GLY A 185 17.67 -4.68 -40.00
CA GLY A 185 17.00 -5.83 -40.62
C GLY A 185 15.80 -6.38 -39.85
N ALA A 186 15.23 -5.61 -38.92
CA ALA A 186 14.13 -6.05 -38.08
C ALA A 186 13.04 -4.97 -37.88
N PRO A 187 11.77 -5.36 -37.72
CA PRO A 187 10.66 -4.43 -37.53
C PRO A 187 10.50 -3.95 -36.07
N VAL A 188 11.58 -3.96 -35.29
CA VAL A 188 11.58 -3.58 -33.87
C VAL A 188 12.52 -2.42 -33.60
N ARG A 189 12.15 -1.57 -32.65
CA ARG A 189 12.95 -0.44 -32.18
C ARG A 189 13.14 -0.49 -30.67
N VAL A 190 14.16 0.24 -30.20
CA VAL A 190 14.47 0.39 -28.78
C VAL A 190 14.45 1.86 -28.42
N GLY A 191 13.68 2.22 -27.40
CA GLY A 191 13.87 3.47 -26.65
C GLY A 191 14.88 3.23 -25.53
N TYR A 192 15.95 4.01 -25.47
CA TYR A 192 17.01 3.76 -24.50
C TYR A 192 17.41 5.02 -23.72
N ALA A 193 17.81 4.83 -22.47
CA ALA A 193 18.40 5.90 -21.69
C ALA A 193 19.85 6.14 -22.15
N ILE A 194 20.26 7.41 -22.28
CA ILE A 194 21.66 7.76 -22.60
C ILE A 194 22.66 7.21 -21.56
N SER A 195 22.20 6.91 -20.35
CA SER A 195 22.97 6.30 -19.29
C SER A 195 23.33 4.83 -19.55
N TRP A 196 22.71 4.18 -20.54
CA TRP A 196 23.08 2.83 -20.99
C TRP A 196 24.32 2.85 -21.90
N GLY A 197 24.80 4.04 -22.29
CA GLY A 197 25.87 4.22 -23.25
C GLY A 197 25.34 4.47 -24.67
N ALA A 198 26.26 4.78 -25.58
CA ALA A 198 25.90 5.02 -26.98
C ALA A 198 25.43 3.72 -27.65
N ALA A 199 24.26 3.78 -28.29
CA ALA A 199 23.73 2.66 -29.05
C ALA A 199 24.62 2.34 -30.25
N ARG A 200 24.94 1.07 -30.43
CA ARG A 200 25.76 0.60 -31.56
C ARG A 200 25.04 -0.47 -32.36
N SER A 201 24.70 -0.14 -33.61
CA SER A 201 24.07 -1.07 -34.53
C SER A 201 25.04 -2.12 -35.04
N ILE A 202 24.62 -3.38 -34.97
CA ILE A 202 25.35 -4.57 -35.40
C ILE A 202 24.52 -5.28 -36.45
N ALA A 203 25.01 -5.28 -37.69
CA ALA A 203 24.52 -6.20 -38.70
C ALA A 203 25.41 -7.46 -38.75
N PRO A 204 24.85 -8.66 -38.88
CA PRO A 204 25.57 -9.87 -39.26
C PRO A 204 26.08 -9.75 -40.71
N ALA A 205 26.89 -10.72 -41.13
CA ALA A 205 27.23 -10.90 -42.54
C ALA A 205 26.04 -11.31 -43.44
N SER A 206 24.88 -11.69 -42.88
CA SER A 206 23.67 -12.14 -43.61
C SER A 206 22.43 -11.31 -43.22
N GLY A 207 21.78 -10.66 -44.18
CA GLY A 207 20.99 -9.43 -44.00
C GLY A 207 19.75 -9.43 -43.09
N ASP A 208 19.33 -10.56 -42.53
CA ASP A 208 18.05 -10.66 -41.81
C ASP A 208 18.19 -10.83 -40.29
N ARG A 209 19.40 -10.79 -39.75
CA ARG A 209 19.64 -10.71 -38.30
C ARG A 209 20.17 -9.33 -37.98
N GLY A 210 20.02 -8.86 -36.74
CA GLY A 210 20.62 -7.61 -36.34
C GLY A 210 20.57 -7.45 -34.84
N ALA A 211 21.43 -6.59 -34.31
CA ALA A 211 21.43 -6.25 -32.90
C ALA A 211 21.76 -4.78 -32.67
N ILE A 212 21.39 -4.29 -31.50
CA ILE A 212 21.88 -3.05 -30.92
C ILE A 212 22.63 -3.41 -29.64
N HIS A 213 23.86 -2.91 -29.52
CA HIS A 213 24.68 -3.07 -28.32
C HIS A 213 24.67 -1.79 -27.50
N PHE A 214 24.67 -1.95 -26.17
CA PHE A 214 24.89 -0.88 -25.21
C PHE A 214 26.02 -1.29 -24.24
N ASP A 215 26.92 -0.36 -23.94
CA ASP A 215 27.99 -0.52 -22.96
C ASP A 215 27.84 0.57 -21.89
N ASP A 216 27.18 0.23 -20.78
CA ASP A 216 27.00 1.11 -19.62
C ASP A 216 28.27 1.07 -18.77
N ALA A 217 29.14 2.06 -18.95
CA ALA A 217 30.37 2.18 -18.19
C ALA A 217 30.14 2.40 -16.68
N THR A 218 29.03 3.05 -16.29
CA THR A 218 28.72 3.37 -14.89
C THR A 218 28.23 2.13 -14.15
N GLY A 219 27.26 1.41 -14.72
CA GLY A 219 26.76 0.14 -14.18
C GLY A 219 27.70 -1.04 -14.46
N LYS A 220 28.74 -0.83 -15.29
CA LYS A 220 29.63 -1.89 -15.81
C LYS A 220 28.87 -3.00 -16.53
N ILE A 221 27.80 -2.64 -17.23
CA ILE A 221 26.87 -3.57 -17.89
C ILE A 221 27.15 -3.55 -19.40
N ALA A 222 27.39 -4.72 -19.98
CA ALA A 222 27.32 -4.89 -21.42
C ALA A 222 26.00 -5.55 -21.77
N SER A 223 25.20 -4.91 -22.61
CA SER A 223 23.93 -5.46 -23.06
C SER A 223 23.80 -5.47 -24.58
N MET A 224 22.92 -6.35 -25.05
CA MET A 224 22.50 -6.39 -26.44
C MET A 224 21.00 -6.63 -26.52
N LEU A 225 20.39 -6.08 -27.55
CA LEU A 225 19.15 -6.57 -28.10
C LEU A 225 19.44 -7.09 -29.51
N ALA A 226 19.17 -8.36 -29.77
CA ALA A 226 19.14 -8.91 -31.10
C ALA A 226 17.71 -9.26 -31.53
N ASN A 227 17.43 -9.15 -32.82
CA ASN A 227 16.22 -9.68 -33.43
C ASN A 227 16.62 -10.60 -34.57
N VAL A 228 16.17 -11.87 -34.50
CA VAL A 228 16.54 -12.92 -35.45
C VAL A 228 15.31 -13.62 -35.99
N PRO A 229 15.37 -14.25 -37.19
CA PRO A 229 14.28 -15.10 -37.66
C PRO A 229 13.98 -16.23 -36.68
N ALA A 230 12.70 -16.46 -36.39
CA ALA A 230 12.27 -17.60 -35.60
C ALA A 230 12.39 -18.89 -36.43
N VAL A 231 12.77 -19.99 -35.78
CA VAL A 231 12.99 -21.29 -36.43
C VAL A 231 12.10 -22.37 -35.83
N ALA A 232 11.83 -22.29 -34.53
CA ALA A 232 10.92 -23.17 -33.83
C ALA A 232 9.45 -22.76 -34.04
N ALA A 233 8.55 -23.71 -33.78
CA ALA A 233 7.11 -23.54 -33.97
C ALA A 233 6.43 -22.70 -32.87
N ASP A 234 7.06 -22.59 -31.70
CA ASP A 234 6.49 -21.92 -30.53
C ASP A 234 7.57 -21.24 -29.66
N ALA A 235 7.11 -20.52 -28.64
CA ALA A 235 7.97 -19.78 -27.73
C ALA A 235 8.90 -20.70 -26.91
N ALA A 236 8.44 -21.88 -26.49
CA ALA A 236 9.24 -22.81 -25.71
C ALA A 236 10.41 -23.39 -26.53
N GLY A 237 10.15 -23.71 -27.79
CA GLY A 237 11.16 -24.13 -28.76
C GLY A 237 12.16 -23.01 -29.06
N GLU A 238 11.71 -21.76 -29.20
CA GLU A 238 12.62 -20.61 -29.39
C GLU A 238 13.48 -20.34 -28.15
N VAL A 239 12.90 -20.40 -26.94
CA VAL A 239 13.65 -20.30 -25.68
C VAL A 239 14.74 -21.38 -25.62
N THR A 240 14.39 -22.64 -25.91
CA THR A 240 15.34 -23.76 -25.92
C THR A 240 16.45 -23.55 -26.95
N ARG A 241 16.09 -23.09 -28.15
CA ARG A 241 17.04 -22.80 -29.24
C ARG A 241 18.01 -21.70 -28.85
N ILE A 242 17.52 -20.58 -28.32
CA ILE A 242 18.37 -19.45 -27.94
C ILE A 242 19.25 -19.81 -26.75
N GLN A 243 18.75 -20.50 -25.73
CA GLN A 243 19.56 -21.02 -24.62
C GLN A 243 20.68 -21.95 -25.13
N GLY A 244 20.38 -22.80 -26.12
CA GLY A 244 21.33 -23.67 -26.80
C GLY A 244 22.43 -22.93 -27.58
N LEU A 245 22.21 -21.69 -27.98
CA LEU A 245 23.23 -20.82 -28.59
C LEU A 245 24.02 -20.03 -27.53
N VAL A 246 23.31 -19.46 -26.56
CA VAL A 246 23.88 -18.53 -25.57
C VAL A 246 24.77 -19.25 -24.56
N LYS A 247 24.31 -20.36 -23.96
CA LYS A 247 25.04 -21.03 -22.88
C LYS A 247 26.41 -21.56 -23.33
N PRO A 248 26.56 -22.20 -24.50
CA PRO A 248 27.89 -22.57 -25.01
C PRO A 248 28.80 -21.37 -25.29
N ALA A 249 28.24 -20.25 -25.77
CA ALA A 249 29.01 -19.04 -26.07
C ALA A 249 29.60 -18.38 -24.82
N LEU A 250 28.94 -18.52 -23.67
CA LEU A 250 29.45 -18.05 -22.37
C LEU A 250 30.66 -18.89 -21.87
N GLY A 251 30.75 -20.16 -22.27
CA GLY A 251 31.88 -21.04 -22.02
C GLY A 251 31.70 -22.01 -20.83
N THR A 252 32.74 -22.80 -20.55
CA THR A 252 32.72 -23.97 -19.63
C THR A 252 32.54 -23.64 -18.14
N GLY A 253 32.57 -22.36 -17.75
CA GLY A 253 32.33 -21.88 -16.39
C GLY A 253 30.92 -21.36 -16.11
N THR A 254 29.95 -21.70 -16.97
CA THR A 254 28.57 -21.20 -16.92
C THR A 254 27.67 -22.15 -16.12
N THR A 255 26.99 -21.63 -15.10
CA THR A 255 26.00 -22.36 -14.30
C THR A 255 24.62 -21.73 -14.41
N ASP A 256 23.60 -22.58 -14.29
CA ASP A 256 22.21 -22.17 -14.33
C ASP A 256 21.81 -21.58 -12.96
N VAL A 257 21.22 -20.38 -12.96
CA VAL A 257 20.68 -19.75 -11.74
C VAL A 257 19.15 -19.87 -11.75
N ALA A 258 18.52 -19.44 -12.85
CA ALA A 258 17.09 -19.60 -13.10
C ALA A 258 16.90 -19.76 -14.61
N VAL A 259 16.25 -20.81 -15.08
CA VAL A 259 16.18 -21.11 -16.52
C VAL A 259 14.73 -21.26 -16.94
N GLY A 260 14.35 -20.58 -18.03
CA GLY A 260 13.02 -20.73 -18.63
C GLY A 260 11.88 -20.18 -17.77
N VAL A 261 12.13 -19.15 -16.95
CA VAL A 261 11.06 -18.51 -16.17
C VAL A 261 10.13 -17.79 -17.13
N ALA A 262 8.90 -18.28 -17.28
CA ALA A 262 7.94 -17.75 -18.23
C ALA A 262 7.70 -16.25 -18.05
N THR A 263 7.60 -15.54 -19.16
CA THR A 263 7.31 -14.09 -19.18
C THR A 263 6.48 -13.73 -20.40
N THR A 264 5.85 -12.56 -20.35
CA THR A 264 5.09 -11.98 -21.46
C THR A 264 5.54 -10.54 -21.64
N SER A 265 5.85 -10.14 -22.87
CA SER A 265 6.22 -8.76 -23.16
C SER A 265 5.02 -7.82 -22.97
N HIS A 266 5.29 -6.52 -22.89
CA HIS A 266 4.23 -5.51 -22.84
C HIS A 266 3.31 -5.51 -24.10
N GLU A 267 3.76 -6.12 -25.20
CA GLU A 267 2.98 -6.33 -26.43
C GLU A 267 2.20 -7.65 -26.44
N GLY A 268 2.25 -8.44 -25.35
CA GLY A 268 1.54 -9.71 -25.23
C GLY A 268 2.27 -10.91 -25.84
N HIS A 269 3.54 -10.76 -26.25
CA HIS A 269 4.31 -11.88 -26.81
C HIS A 269 4.93 -12.73 -25.70
N THR A 270 4.76 -14.04 -25.78
CA THR A 270 5.25 -14.99 -24.77
C THR A 270 6.74 -15.28 -24.94
N GLY A 271 7.40 -15.60 -23.84
CA GLY A 271 8.80 -15.99 -23.84
C GLY A 271 9.28 -16.45 -22.46
N ALA A 272 10.58 -16.31 -22.22
CA ALA A 272 11.16 -16.61 -20.92
C ALA A 272 12.37 -15.75 -20.56
N HIS A 273 12.51 -15.49 -19.26
CA HIS A 273 13.75 -15.03 -18.63
C HIS A 273 14.63 -16.23 -18.28
N THR A 274 15.94 -16.04 -18.41
CA THR A 274 16.96 -17.02 -18.04
C THR A 274 18.15 -16.28 -17.47
N THR A 275 18.63 -16.71 -16.32
CA THR A 275 19.78 -16.16 -15.63
C THR A 275 20.85 -17.22 -15.47
N TYR A 276 22.07 -16.85 -15.86
CA TYR A 276 23.28 -17.66 -15.68
C TYR A 276 24.27 -16.94 -14.77
N ALA A 277 25.07 -17.71 -14.06
CA ALA A 277 26.31 -17.23 -13.45
C ALA A 277 27.50 -17.75 -14.26
N VAL A 278 28.49 -16.90 -14.52
CA VAL A 278 29.66 -17.26 -15.33
C VAL A 278 30.93 -17.00 -14.54
N ALA A 279 31.79 -18.00 -14.37
CA ALA A 279 33.11 -17.88 -13.75
C ALA A 279 34.20 -17.92 -14.84
N ARG A 280 34.66 -16.74 -15.27
CA ARG A 280 35.67 -16.56 -16.33
C ARG A 280 36.34 -15.19 -16.19
N ALA A 281 37.67 -15.14 -16.22
CA ALA A 281 38.42 -13.88 -16.24
C ALA A 281 38.30 -13.22 -17.62
N THR A 282 37.48 -12.17 -17.73
CA THR A 282 37.19 -11.46 -18.99
C THR A 282 36.49 -10.13 -18.71
N THR A 283 35.83 -9.53 -19.71
CA THR A 283 34.97 -8.35 -19.58
C THR A 283 33.52 -8.69 -19.89
N ALA A 284 32.58 -7.91 -19.38
CA ALA A 284 31.16 -8.06 -19.73
C ALA A 284 30.95 -7.87 -21.24
N SER A 285 31.64 -6.90 -21.85
CA SER A 285 31.57 -6.66 -23.30
C SER A 285 32.06 -7.85 -24.12
N ASP A 286 33.13 -8.53 -23.69
CA ASP A 286 33.64 -9.73 -24.37
C ASP A 286 32.65 -10.90 -24.31
N LEU A 287 31.99 -11.09 -23.16
CA LEU A 287 30.93 -12.10 -23.04
C LEU A 287 29.73 -11.76 -23.92
N ARG A 288 29.29 -10.48 -23.94
CA ARG A 288 28.20 -10.04 -24.81
C ARG A 288 28.55 -10.27 -26.27
N ASP A 289 29.75 -9.91 -26.72
CA ASP A 289 30.16 -10.08 -28.12
C ASP A 289 30.26 -11.55 -28.52
N ALA A 290 30.66 -12.45 -27.61
CA ALA A 290 30.61 -13.89 -27.83
C ALA A 290 29.16 -14.41 -28.00
N VAL A 291 28.24 -13.94 -27.15
CA VAL A 291 26.82 -14.27 -27.25
C VAL A 291 26.21 -13.71 -28.54
N ALA A 292 26.50 -12.44 -28.87
CA ALA A 292 26.06 -11.80 -30.10
C ALA A 292 26.54 -12.58 -31.32
N ALA A 293 27.79 -13.04 -31.34
CA ALA A 293 28.31 -13.83 -32.44
C ALA A 293 27.58 -15.16 -32.63
N ALA A 294 27.22 -15.84 -31.54
CA ALA A 294 26.44 -17.09 -31.59
C ALA A 294 25.00 -16.85 -32.06
N VAL A 295 24.35 -15.78 -31.61
CA VAL A 295 22.95 -15.45 -31.97
C VAL A 295 22.86 -14.94 -33.41
N LEU A 296 23.77 -14.06 -33.82
CA LEU A 296 23.79 -13.45 -35.15
C LEU A 296 24.44 -14.33 -36.21
N GLY A 297 25.15 -15.40 -35.82
CA GLY A 297 25.75 -16.37 -36.74
C GLY A 297 27.05 -15.89 -37.40
N GLY A 298 27.81 -15.02 -36.75
CA GLY A 298 29.05 -14.47 -37.28
C GLY A 298 29.75 -13.54 -36.30
N ALA A 299 31.05 -13.28 -36.50
CA ALA A 299 31.81 -12.41 -35.61
C ALA A 299 31.23 -10.98 -35.58
N VAL A 300 31.21 -10.37 -34.39
CA VAL A 300 30.78 -8.99 -34.19
C VAL A 300 32.01 -8.14 -33.88
N ALA A 301 32.09 -6.95 -34.47
CA ALA A 301 33.15 -6.01 -34.14
C ALA A 301 33.08 -5.63 -32.65
N PRO A 302 34.17 -5.74 -31.87
CA PRO A 302 34.16 -5.34 -30.46
C PRO A 302 34.06 -3.81 -30.31
N PRO A 303 33.58 -3.31 -29.15
CA PRO A 303 33.59 -1.88 -28.88
C PRO A 303 35.02 -1.36 -28.69
N THR A 304 35.23 -0.07 -28.91
CA THR A 304 36.51 0.61 -28.66
C THR A 304 36.89 0.60 -27.19
N THR A 305 35.90 0.67 -26.30
CA THR A 305 36.07 0.59 -24.85
C THR A 305 35.18 -0.52 -24.29
N LYS A 306 35.77 -1.40 -23.50
CA LYS A 306 35.07 -2.53 -22.86
C LYS A 306 34.70 -2.18 -21.42
N VAL A 307 33.59 -2.73 -20.94
CA VAL A 307 33.10 -2.52 -19.58
C VAL A 307 33.05 -3.81 -18.78
N GLY A 308 33.05 -3.68 -17.45
CA GLY A 308 32.83 -4.81 -16.54
C GLY A 308 33.93 -5.86 -16.53
N THR A 309 35.20 -5.48 -16.40
CA THR A 309 36.28 -6.46 -16.16
C THR A 309 36.05 -7.19 -14.84
N SER A 310 35.98 -8.53 -14.85
CA SER A 310 35.74 -9.36 -13.67
C SER A 310 36.17 -10.81 -13.92
N THR A 311 36.13 -11.62 -12.87
CA THR A 311 36.28 -13.08 -12.91
C THR A 311 34.95 -13.81 -12.76
N THR A 312 33.89 -13.13 -12.30
CA THR A 312 32.55 -13.68 -12.15
C THR A 312 31.49 -12.69 -12.63
N PHE A 313 30.46 -13.22 -13.28
CA PHE A 313 29.41 -12.45 -13.95
C PHE A 313 28.03 -13.02 -13.67
N LEU A 314 27.04 -12.14 -13.69
CA LEU A 314 25.63 -12.47 -13.83
C LEU A 314 25.21 -12.13 -15.27
N VAL A 315 24.54 -13.08 -15.93
CA VAL A 315 24.00 -12.92 -17.29
C VAL A 315 22.50 -13.11 -17.21
N THR A 316 21.73 -12.09 -17.59
CA THR A 316 20.27 -12.21 -17.73
C THR A 316 19.93 -12.17 -19.21
N LEU A 317 19.19 -13.17 -19.66
CA LEU A 317 18.73 -13.39 -21.02
C LEU A 317 17.20 -13.36 -21.00
N THR A 318 16.60 -12.59 -21.89
CA THR A 318 15.17 -12.64 -22.17
C THR A 318 14.97 -13.01 -23.63
N THR A 319 14.22 -14.07 -23.87
CA THR A 319 13.84 -14.52 -25.21
C THR A 319 12.34 -14.34 -25.38
N ILE A 320 11.92 -13.54 -26.37
CA ILE A 320 10.50 -13.30 -26.70
C ILE A 320 10.23 -13.79 -28.12
N TYR A 321 9.17 -14.59 -28.28
CA TYR A 321 8.74 -15.09 -29.58
C TYR A 321 7.60 -14.25 -30.15
N ARG A 322 7.85 -13.61 -31.30
CA ARG A 322 6.87 -12.84 -32.07
C ARG A 322 6.32 -13.70 -33.20
N ALA A 323 5.24 -14.42 -32.90
CA ALA A 323 4.61 -15.38 -33.82
C ALA A 323 4.07 -14.73 -35.10
N ASP A 324 3.55 -13.50 -34.97
CA ASP A 324 2.95 -12.68 -36.03
C ASP A 324 3.94 -12.32 -37.14
N VAL A 325 5.18 -11.97 -36.77
CA VAL A 325 6.25 -11.61 -37.72
C VAL A 325 7.29 -12.71 -37.93
N LYS A 326 7.13 -13.87 -37.27
CA LYS A 326 8.09 -14.99 -37.26
C LYS A 326 9.50 -14.55 -36.86
N ARG A 327 9.60 -13.75 -35.80
CA ARG A 327 10.86 -13.24 -35.25
C ARG A 327 11.03 -13.62 -33.78
N THR A 328 12.26 -13.57 -33.32
CA THR A 328 12.63 -13.80 -31.93
C THR A 328 13.49 -12.64 -31.46
N ASP A 329 13.04 -11.97 -30.40
CA ASP A 329 13.83 -10.97 -29.69
C ASP A 329 14.71 -11.66 -28.65
N VAL A 330 15.97 -11.26 -28.60
CA VAL A 330 16.97 -11.79 -27.69
C VAL A 330 17.64 -10.62 -26.97
N MET A 331 17.21 -10.36 -25.74
CA MET A 331 17.79 -9.35 -24.87
C MET A 331 18.78 -10.01 -23.93
N VAL A 332 19.98 -9.44 -23.81
CA VAL A 332 20.99 -9.93 -22.86
C VAL A 332 21.60 -8.76 -22.13
N ALA A 333 21.73 -8.85 -20.81
CA ALA A 333 22.51 -7.93 -19.99
C ALA A 333 23.50 -8.72 -19.12
N ILE A 334 24.76 -8.27 -19.13
CA ILE A 334 25.88 -8.94 -18.45
C ILE A 334 26.58 -7.93 -17.56
N ALA A 335 26.76 -8.26 -16.30
CA ALA A 335 27.51 -7.43 -15.36
C ALA A 335 28.40 -8.29 -14.44
N PRO A 336 29.48 -7.72 -13.87
CA PRO A 336 30.21 -8.35 -12.79
C PRO A 336 29.28 -8.73 -11.65
N ARG A 337 29.42 -9.95 -11.12
CA ARG A 337 28.54 -10.45 -10.06
C ARG A 337 28.61 -9.62 -8.78
N VAL A 338 29.81 -9.11 -8.45
CA VAL A 338 30.01 -8.23 -7.28
C VAL A 338 29.20 -6.94 -7.35
N ASP A 339 29.00 -6.39 -8.56
CA ASP A 339 28.22 -5.17 -8.76
C ASP A 339 26.72 -5.47 -8.78
N ALA A 340 26.31 -6.61 -9.36
CA ALA A 340 24.92 -7.07 -9.38
C ALA A 340 24.39 -7.46 -7.98
N ASP A 341 25.21 -8.12 -7.15
CA ASP A 341 24.81 -8.55 -5.80
C ASP A 341 24.91 -7.41 -4.76
N SER A 342 25.44 -6.24 -5.15
CA SER A 342 25.63 -5.10 -4.24
C SER A 342 24.33 -4.37 -3.94
N ARG A 343 24.05 -4.15 -2.65
CA ARG A 343 22.89 -3.39 -2.17
C ARG A 343 23.00 -1.87 -2.37
N THR A 344 24.20 -1.37 -2.62
CA THR A 344 24.45 0.06 -2.84
C THR A 344 24.59 0.42 -4.32
N SER A 345 24.62 -0.60 -5.19
CA SER A 345 24.73 -0.42 -6.63
C SER A 345 23.36 -0.53 -7.29
N ALA A 346 23.09 0.32 -8.28
CA ALA A 346 21.89 0.22 -9.12
C ALA A 346 22.02 -0.85 -10.22
N THR A 347 23.11 -1.63 -10.25
CA THR A 347 23.42 -2.55 -11.36
C THR A 347 22.32 -3.58 -11.59
N ILE A 348 21.80 -4.21 -10.55
CA ILE A 348 20.74 -5.22 -10.71
C ILE A 348 19.43 -4.64 -11.23
N LEU A 349 19.10 -3.40 -10.83
CA LEU A 349 17.93 -2.69 -11.33
C LEU A 349 18.09 -2.40 -12.82
N ARG A 350 19.26 -1.90 -13.23
CA ARG A 350 19.60 -1.64 -14.63
C ARG A 350 19.60 -2.91 -15.49
N ILE A 351 20.07 -4.03 -14.97
CA ILE A 351 19.95 -5.34 -15.65
C ILE A 351 18.48 -5.65 -15.92
N GLY A 352 17.60 -5.41 -14.95
CA GLY A 352 16.15 -5.53 -15.10
C GLY A 352 15.62 -4.64 -16.21
N ASP A 353 15.91 -3.34 -16.18
CA ASP A 353 15.48 -2.38 -17.20
C ASP A 353 15.93 -2.76 -18.61
N LEU A 354 17.14 -3.32 -18.74
CA LEU A 354 17.72 -3.76 -20.01
C LEU A 354 17.15 -5.09 -20.53
N THR A 355 16.39 -5.85 -19.73
CA THR A 355 15.95 -7.21 -20.09
C THR A 355 14.47 -7.47 -19.85
N ASN A 356 13.71 -6.52 -19.29
CA ASN A 356 12.29 -6.67 -18.96
C ASN A 356 11.32 -6.44 -20.15
N THR A 357 11.84 -6.20 -21.36
CA THR A 357 11.09 -5.92 -22.61
C THR A 357 10.39 -4.57 -22.72
N THR A 358 10.39 -3.71 -21.69
CA THR A 358 9.63 -2.45 -21.71
C THR A 358 10.27 -1.38 -22.60
N ALA A 359 11.56 -1.52 -22.89
CA ALA A 359 12.31 -0.61 -23.76
C ALA A 359 12.19 -0.92 -25.26
N MET A 360 11.58 -2.05 -25.63
CA MET A 360 11.42 -2.47 -27.01
C MET A 360 10.00 -2.24 -27.48
N ALA A 361 9.78 -2.01 -28.76
CA ALA A 361 8.46 -2.05 -29.37
C ALA A 361 8.56 -2.35 -30.87
N ALA A 362 7.48 -2.80 -31.49
CA ALA A 362 7.36 -2.79 -32.93
C ALA A 362 7.49 -1.36 -33.47
N THR A 363 8.10 -1.22 -34.65
CA THR A 363 8.36 0.09 -35.29
C THR A 363 7.10 0.92 -35.57
N THR A 364 5.93 0.30 -35.57
CA THR A 364 4.61 0.93 -35.77
C THR A 364 3.96 1.45 -34.50
N MET A 365 4.47 1.10 -33.31
CA MET A 365 3.84 1.49 -32.04
C MET A 365 4.10 2.98 -31.73
N ALA A 366 3.31 3.59 -30.86
CA ALA A 366 3.61 4.92 -30.31
C ALA A 366 4.28 4.80 -28.94
N ASP A 367 4.90 5.89 -28.49
CA ASP A 367 5.49 5.94 -27.16
C ASP A 367 4.40 6.12 -26.11
N GLY A 368 4.49 5.34 -25.05
CA GLY A 368 3.60 5.40 -23.90
C GLY A 368 4.31 4.78 -22.70
N PHE A 369 3.82 5.04 -21.50
CA PHE A 369 4.31 4.32 -20.33
C PHE A 369 3.21 3.42 -19.78
N GLY A 370 3.60 2.20 -19.43
CA GLY A 370 2.82 1.33 -18.57
C GLY A 370 3.25 1.56 -17.14
N CYS A 371 2.29 1.68 -16.23
CA CYS A 371 2.62 1.69 -14.81
C CYS A 371 2.90 0.29 -14.32
N GLN A 372 4.12 0.07 -13.84
CA GLN A 372 4.42 -1.15 -13.10
C GLN A 372 3.90 -1.00 -11.67
N LEU A 373 2.71 -1.54 -11.42
CA LEU A 373 2.26 -1.78 -10.05
C LEU A 373 3.10 -2.90 -9.46
N LEU A 374 3.90 -2.58 -8.44
CA LEU A 374 4.49 -3.59 -7.57
C LEU A 374 3.40 -4.08 -6.61
N ALA A 375 2.47 -4.89 -7.12
CA ALA A 375 1.52 -5.59 -6.28
C ALA A 375 2.24 -6.74 -5.56
N GLY A 376 2.29 -6.71 -4.23
CA GLY A 376 2.81 -7.83 -3.45
C GLY A 376 2.02 -9.09 -3.80
N ALA A 377 2.72 -10.18 -4.15
CA ALA A 377 2.11 -11.43 -4.65
C ALA A 377 1.19 -12.13 -3.63
N ASN A 378 1.13 -11.65 -2.39
CA ASN A 378 0.16 -12.05 -1.39
C ASN A 378 -0.26 -10.80 -0.59
N PRO A 379 -1.53 -10.71 -0.13
CA PRO A 379 -1.89 -9.73 0.87
C PRO A 379 -0.94 -9.88 2.06
N PRO A 380 -0.38 -8.79 2.60
CA PRO A 380 0.49 -8.87 3.76
C PRO A 380 -0.28 -9.56 4.91
N LYS A 381 0.31 -10.62 5.47
CA LYS A 381 -0.33 -11.42 6.53
C LYS A 381 0.19 -10.99 7.90
N ALA A 382 -0.68 -10.72 8.86
CA ALA A 382 -0.29 -10.20 10.17
C ALA A 382 -1.05 -10.84 11.35
N ASP A 383 -0.33 -11.20 12.41
CA ASP A 383 -0.88 -11.57 13.72
C ASP A 383 -0.63 -10.39 14.66
N ILE A 384 -1.70 -9.69 15.06
CA ILE A 384 -1.60 -8.41 15.78
C ILE A 384 -2.04 -8.60 17.22
N LEU A 385 -1.20 -8.22 18.17
CA LEU A 385 -1.46 -8.30 19.60
C LEU A 385 -1.56 -6.91 20.21
N TRP A 386 -2.64 -6.63 20.92
CA TRP A 386 -2.80 -5.44 21.75
C TRP A 386 -2.54 -5.81 23.20
N THR A 387 -1.57 -5.16 23.83
CA THR A 387 -1.32 -5.25 25.26
C THR A 387 -1.89 -3.99 25.90
N VAL A 388 -2.92 -4.17 26.71
CA VAL A 388 -3.75 -3.07 27.20
C VAL A 388 -3.64 -2.96 28.70
N ASP A 389 -3.24 -1.78 29.13
CA ASP A 389 -3.36 -1.33 30.51
C ASP A 389 -4.84 -1.16 30.87
N THR A 390 -5.23 -1.84 31.94
CA THR A 390 -6.61 -1.85 32.45
C THR A 390 -6.71 -1.25 33.84
N SER A 391 -5.67 -0.53 34.27
CA SER A 391 -5.65 0.22 35.51
C SER A 391 -6.71 1.33 35.50
N GLY A 392 -7.00 1.87 36.68
CA GLY A 392 -7.97 2.94 36.83
C GLY A 392 -7.54 4.27 36.20
N SER A 393 -6.23 4.49 36.01
CA SER A 393 -5.72 5.75 35.44
C SER A 393 -6.08 5.91 33.97
N MET A 394 -6.19 4.80 33.25
CA MET A 394 -6.62 4.73 31.84
C MET A 394 -8.09 5.13 31.58
N SER A 395 -8.84 5.57 32.61
CA SER A 395 -10.29 5.79 32.55
C SER A 395 -10.75 6.88 31.56
N ASP A 396 -9.97 7.93 31.36
CA ASP A 396 -10.28 9.05 30.47
C ASP A 396 -9.89 8.78 29.00
N ASP A 397 -9.00 7.82 28.76
CA ASP A 397 -8.54 7.42 27.43
C ASP A 397 -9.35 6.29 26.79
N GLN A 398 -10.30 5.67 27.50
CA GLN A 398 -11.08 4.53 27.02
C GLN A 398 -11.78 4.81 25.67
N ASN A 399 -12.46 5.95 25.53
CA ASN A 399 -13.11 6.35 24.27
C ASN A 399 -12.11 6.52 23.11
N ARG A 400 -10.93 7.06 23.40
CA ARG A 400 -9.88 7.30 22.39
C ARG A 400 -9.31 5.98 21.91
N ILE A 401 -9.02 5.07 22.84
CA ILE A 401 -8.49 3.74 22.55
C ILE A 401 -9.50 2.91 21.74
N GLY A 402 -10.78 2.95 22.12
CA GLY A 402 -11.86 2.29 21.36
C GLY A 402 -11.98 2.82 19.92
N ASN A 403 -11.97 4.14 19.74
CA ASN A 403 -12.03 4.77 18.41
C ASN A 403 -10.77 4.48 17.57
N ALA A 404 -9.59 4.50 18.17
CA ALA A 404 -8.34 4.13 17.52
C ALA A 404 -8.33 2.68 17.07
N GLY A 405 -8.81 1.76 17.92
CA GLY A 405 -9.00 0.34 17.59
C GLY A 405 -9.87 0.15 16.36
N LYS A 406 -11.06 0.77 16.32
CA LYS A 406 -11.96 0.75 15.15
C LYS A 406 -11.26 1.26 13.89
N GLY A 407 -10.65 2.44 13.97
CA GLY A 407 -9.98 3.05 12.82
C GLY A 407 -8.80 2.24 12.29
N ILE A 408 -8.04 1.57 13.15
CA ILE A 408 -6.95 0.67 12.73
C ILE A 408 -7.51 -0.57 12.03
N PHE A 409 -8.57 -1.17 12.58
CA PHE A 409 -9.20 -2.35 12.00
C PHE A 409 -9.72 -2.07 10.58
N ASP A 410 -10.46 -0.97 10.39
CA ASP A 410 -11.01 -0.60 9.09
C ASP A 410 -9.91 -0.27 8.07
N ARG A 411 -8.85 0.44 8.48
CA ARG A 411 -7.73 0.76 7.58
C ARG A 411 -6.97 -0.47 7.12
N LEU A 412 -6.74 -1.45 7.99
CA LEU A 412 -6.08 -2.71 7.62
C LEU A 412 -6.95 -3.53 6.66
N ARG A 413 -8.27 -3.53 6.86
CA ARG A 413 -9.22 -4.19 5.95
C ARG A 413 -9.24 -3.53 4.58
N LEU A 414 -9.31 -2.19 4.53
CA LEU A 414 -9.23 -1.42 3.29
C LEU A 414 -7.88 -1.58 2.56
N ALA A 415 -6.80 -1.78 3.31
CA ALA A 415 -5.48 -2.05 2.77
C ALA A 415 -5.30 -3.49 2.27
N GLY A 416 -6.31 -4.36 2.40
CA GLY A 416 -6.26 -5.74 1.94
C GLY A 416 -5.26 -6.61 2.72
N VAL A 417 -5.03 -6.32 4.00
CA VAL A 417 -4.14 -7.10 4.88
C VAL A 417 -4.87 -8.38 5.33
N ASP A 418 -4.23 -9.55 5.27
CA ASP A 418 -4.74 -10.79 5.91
C ASP A 418 -4.34 -10.77 7.39
N PHE A 419 -5.17 -10.15 8.23
CA PHE A 419 -4.86 -10.00 9.66
C PHE A 419 -5.84 -10.70 10.58
N ARG A 420 -5.36 -10.96 11.80
CA ARG A 420 -6.18 -11.28 12.97
C ARG A 420 -5.62 -10.55 14.18
N MET A 421 -6.48 -10.18 15.12
CA MET A 421 -6.10 -9.39 16.29
C MET A 421 -6.48 -10.08 17.60
N ALA A 422 -5.62 -9.99 18.61
CA ALA A 422 -5.93 -10.40 19.97
C ALA A 422 -5.65 -9.25 20.94
N VAL A 423 -6.34 -9.24 22.07
CA VAL A 423 -6.18 -8.22 23.12
C VAL A 423 -5.93 -8.93 24.44
N ILE A 424 -4.88 -8.54 25.14
CA ILE A 424 -4.47 -9.08 26.45
C ILE A 424 -4.29 -7.93 27.44
N THR A 425 -4.46 -8.20 28.73
CA THR A 425 -4.04 -7.24 29.76
C THR A 425 -2.52 -7.15 29.82
N ALA A 426 -1.97 -5.98 30.16
CA ALA A 426 -0.54 -5.74 30.28
C ALA A 426 0.06 -6.36 31.56
N GLY A 427 0.09 -7.69 31.65
CA GLY A 427 0.66 -8.42 32.80
C GLY A 427 2.07 -8.98 32.58
N SER A 428 2.74 -9.32 33.68
CA SER A 428 4.15 -9.80 33.71
C SER A 428 4.32 -11.32 33.92
N GLN A 429 3.25 -12.11 33.89
CA GLN A 429 3.31 -13.57 33.99
C GLN A 429 2.88 -14.26 32.69
N ALA A 430 3.42 -15.45 32.44
CA ALA A 430 3.11 -16.22 31.24
C ALA A 430 1.60 -16.51 31.13
N PRO A 431 0.96 -16.28 29.97
CA PRO A 431 -0.46 -16.55 29.80
C PRO A 431 -0.73 -18.05 29.78
N ASN A 432 -1.76 -18.48 30.49
CA ASN A 432 -2.38 -19.78 30.24
C ASN A 432 -3.30 -19.63 29.04
N LEU A 433 -2.93 -20.09 27.83
CA LEU A 433 -3.77 -19.94 26.62
C LEU A 433 -5.00 -20.87 26.58
N ASP A 434 -5.11 -21.83 27.50
CA ASP A 434 -6.20 -22.80 27.53
C ASP A 434 -7.39 -22.33 28.38
N THR A 435 -7.12 -21.54 29.42
CA THR A 435 -8.15 -21.06 30.38
C THR A 435 -7.99 -19.55 30.60
N PRO A 436 -9.02 -18.72 30.37
CA PRO A 436 -10.41 -19.05 29.98
C PRO A 436 -10.59 -19.43 28.50
N GLY A 437 -9.53 -19.35 27.69
CA GLY A 437 -9.56 -19.65 26.26
C GLY A 437 -9.15 -18.43 25.45
N PHE A 438 -7.94 -18.46 24.90
CA PHE A 438 -7.43 -17.37 24.06
C PHE A 438 -8.06 -17.43 22.67
N THR A 439 -8.47 -16.27 22.12
CA THR A 439 -9.15 -16.18 20.81
C THR A 439 -8.67 -14.98 20.01
N TRP A 440 -8.65 -15.13 18.68
CA TRP A 440 -8.41 -14.02 17.76
C TRP A 440 -9.71 -13.48 17.17
N ILE A 441 -9.77 -12.16 17.02
CA ILE A 441 -10.72 -11.46 16.14
C ILE A 441 -10.17 -11.58 14.71
N GLN A 442 -10.92 -12.16 13.77
CA GLN A 442 -10.46 -12.27 12.39
C GLN A 442 -10.69 -10.94 11.67
N GLY A 443 -9.77 -10.53 10.79
CA GLY A 443 -9.92 -9.31 9.98
C GLY A 443 -11.11 -9.36 9.02
N THR A 444 -11.64 -10.56 8.76
CA THR A 444 -12.85 -10.81 7.96
C THR A 444 -14.15 -10.68 8.76
N ASP A 445 -14.08 -10.57 10.09
CA ASP A 445 -15.27 -10.50 10.93
C ASP A 445 -15.99 -9.18 10.71
N ALA A 446 -17.27 -9.25 10.31
CA ALA A 446 -18.08 -8.06 10.03
C ALA A 446 -18.22 -7.15 11.27
N ASP A 447 -18.30 -7.74 12.45
CA ASP A 447 -18.35 -7.03 13.74
C ASP A 447 -16.96 -6.82 14.38
N GLY A 448 -15.89 -7.14 13.65
CA GLY A 448 -14.51 -7.05 14.14
C GLY A 448 -14.09 -5.70 14.72
N PRO A 449 -14.44 -4.55 14.11
CA PRO A 449 -14.14 -3.24 14.69
C PRO A 449 -14.80 -3.02 16.07
N ASN A 450 -16.06 -3.43 16.23
CA ASN A 450 -16.77 -3.32 17.51
C ASN A 450 -16.23 -4.32 18.53
N GLU A 451 -15.92 -5.54 18.10
CA GLU A 451 -15.29 -6.55 18.95
C GLU A 451 -13.95 -6.08 19.49
N LEU A 452 -13.11 -5.47 18.64
CA LEU A 452 -11.83 -4.90 19.08
C LEU A 452 -12.07 -3.76 20.07
N CYS A 453 -12.97 -2.83 19.76
CA CYS A 453 -13.36 -1.72 20.64
C CYS A 453 -13.82 -2.19 22.02
N ARG A 454 -14.66 -3.22 22.08
CA ARG A 454 -15.10 -3.83 23.35
C ARG A 454 -13.92 -4.40 24.10
N ARG A 455 -13.03 -5.17 23.45
CA ARG A 455 -11.91 -5.84 24.13
C ARG A 455 -10.76 -4.92 24.56
N VAL A 456 -10.57 -3.76 23.93
CA VAL A 456 -9.54 -2.79 24.34
C VAL A 456 -10.03 -1.77 25.37
N THR A 457 -11.30 -1.83 25.74
CA THR A 457 -11.91 -0.94 26.74
C THR A 457 -12.56 -1.77 27.85
N TYR A 458 -12.83 -1.17 29.01
CA TYR A 458 -13.59 -1.85 30.08
C TYR A 458 -14.99 -1.26 30.33
N ALA A 459 -15.30 -0.07 29.79
CA ALA A 459 -16.60 0.58 30.04
C ALA A 459 -17.13 1.50 28.92
N GLN A 460 -16.33 1.85 27.90
CA GLN A 460 -16.66 2.93 26.96
C GLN A 460 -16.25 2.61 25.51
N CYS A 461 -17.04 1.74 24.87
CA CYS A 461 -17.21 1.77 23.42
C CYS A 461 -18.54 2.51 23.16
N PRO A 462 -18.77 3.24 22.04
CA PRO A 462 -20.04 3.94 21.77
C PRO A 462 -21.24 2.98 21.48
N LEU A 463 -21.43 1.97 22.33
CA LEU A 463 -22.52 1.02 22.38
C LEU A 463 -23.02 0.94 23.82
N THR A 464 -24.29 0.61 23.99
CA THR A 464 -24.94 0.49 25.31
C THR A 464 -24.18 -0.49 26.23
N ALA A 465 -24.12 -0.20 27.54
CA ALA A 465 -23.30 -0.89 28.56
C ALA A 465 -23.51 -2.41 28.74
N ALA A 466 -24.34 -3.07 27.92
CA ALA A 466 -24.72 -4.48 28.01
C ALA A 466 -23.80 -5.46 27.23
N GLU A 467 -22.76 -4.98 26.54
CA GLU A 467 -21.92 -5.79 25.64
C GLU A 467 -20.41 -5.77 25.99
N THR A 468 -20.05 -5.53 27.25
CA THR A 468 -18.63 -5.44 27.64
C THR A 468 -17.92 -6.79 27.50
N LYS A 469 -16.81 -6.81 26.76
CA LYS A 469 -15.85 -7.91 26.72
C LYS A 469 -14.53 -7.41 27.25
N THR A 470 -13.92 -8.13 28.19
CA THR A 470 -12.63 -7.71 28.73
C THR A 470 -11.49 -8.21 27.85
N PRO A 471 -10.31 -7.55 27.88
CA PRO A 471 -9.08 -8.15 27.38
C PRO A 471 -8.85 -9.54 27.97
N TYR A 472 -8.09 -10.36 27.27
CA TYR A 472 -7.66 -11.64 27.80
C TYR A 472 -6.82 -11.44 29.07
N PRO A 473 -7.18 -12.07 30.20
CA PRO A 473 -6.51 -11.79 31.46
C PRO A 473 -5.11 -12.41 31.49
N MET A 474 -4.11 -11.57 31.70
CA MET A 474 -2.75 -11.93 32.07
C MET A 474 -2.56 -11.69 33.57
N ALA A 475 -1.78 -12.57 34.22
CA ALA A 475 -1.46 -12.42 35.64
C ALA A 475 -0.24 -11.51 35.86
N GLY A 476 -0.17 -10.91 37.05
CA GLY A 476 0.98 -10.18 37.59
C GLY A 476 1.13 -8.75 37.08
N GLY A 477 0.39 -7.80 37.68
CA GLY A 477 0.38 -6.40 37.26
C GLY A 477 -0.56 -6.14 36.08
N LEU A 478 -0.86 -4.86 35.84
CA LEU A 478 -1.72 -4.39 34.75
C LEU A 478 -1.02 -3.37 33.84
N GLU A 479 0.28 -3.13 34.03
CA GLU A 479 1.03 -1.99 33.47
C GLU A 479 2.38 -2.43 32.87
N GLU A 480 2.51 -3.69 32.44
CA GLU A 480 3.73 -4.24 31.82
C GLU A 480 3.49 -4.65 30.35
N PRO A 481 3.18 -3.69 29.46
CA PRO A 481 2.77 -3.99 28.09
C PRO A 481 3.89 -4.66 27.28
N THR A 482 5.16 -4.35 27.56
CA THR A 482 6.30 -4.92 26.84
C THR A 482 6.58 -6.35 27.27
N ALA A 483 6.53 -6.63 28.58
CA ALA A 483 6.63 -7.98 29.13
C ALA A 483 5.47 -8.86 28.64
N ALA A 484 4.26 -8.31 28.63
CA ALA A 484 3.07 -9.00 28.13
C ALA A 484 3.21 -9.43 26.66
N ALA A 485 3.79 -8.56 25.83
CA ALA A 485 4.09 -8.83 24.43
C ALA A 485 5.11 -9.97 24.27
N VAL A 486 6.22 -9.93 25.02
CA VAL A 486 7.27 -10.97 25.02
C VAL A 486 6.69 -12.33 25.43
N LEU A 487 5.94 -12.36 26.54
CA LEU A 487 5.40 -13.58 27.12
C LEU A 487 4.36 -14.23 26.21
N THR A 488 3.49 -13.44 25.61
CA THR A 488 2.42 -13.95 24.72
C THR A 488 2.99 -14.39 23.39
N HIS A 489 3.90 -13.63 22.80
CA HIS A 489 4.61 -14.04 21.60
C HIS A 489 5.32 -15.38 21.82
N PHE A 490 6.08 -15.51 22.91
CA PHE A 490 6.79 -16.75 23.24
C PHE A 490 5.84 -17.93 23.41
N ALA A 491 4.74 -17.76 24.14
CA ALA A 491 3.76 -18.83 24.38
C ALA A 491 3.16 -19.37 23.07
N LEU A 492 2.78 -18.47 22.14
CA LEU A 492 2.23 -18.84 20.83
C LEU A 492 3.29 -19.47 19.92
N TRP A 493 4.51 -18.94 19.94
CA TRP A 493 5.63 -19.44 19.15
C TRP A 493 6.06 -20.84 19.59
N ASP A 494 6.26 -21.05 20.90
CA ASP A 494 6.71 -22.32 21.47
C ASP A 494 5.68 -23.44 21.25
N ARG A 495 4.38 -23.14 21.43
CA ARG A 495 3.31 -24.09 21.09
C ARG A 495 3.30 -24.45 19.60
N GLY A 496 3.44 -23.46 18.72
CA GLY A 496 3.57 -23.69 17.28
C GLY A 496 4.75 -24.61 16.94
N LYS A 497 5.92 -24.39 17.56
CA LYS A 497 7.10 -25.25 17.41
C LYS A 497 6.90 -26.67 17.94
N LYS A 498 6.06 -26.84 18.95
CA LYS A 498 5.68 -28.15 19.53
C LYS A 498 4.52 -28.83 18.79
N GLY A 499 4.10 -28.31 17.64
CA GLY A 499 3.09 -28.95 16.79
C GLY A 499 1.65 -28.66 17.19
N GLU A 500 1.39 -27.54 17.89
CA GLU A 500 0.03 -27.10 18.19
C GLU A 500 -0.84 -27.04 16.92
N THR A 501 -2.04 -27.59 17.01
CA THR A 501 -2.99 -27.68 15.89
C THR A 501 -4.09 -26.65 16.01
N ASN A 502 -4.40 -26.19 17.23
CA ASN A 502 -5.38 -25.14 17.45
C ASN A 502 -4.86 -23.80 16.88
N PRO A 503 -5.56 -23.20 15.89
CA PRO A 503 -5.12 -21.95 15.27
C PRO A 503 -5.07 -20.78 16.26
N ASP A 504 -5.87 -20.80 17.33
CA ASP A 504 -5.85 -19.73 18.32
C ASP A 504 -4.60 -19.75 19.19
N LYS A 505 -3.99 -20.91 19.36
CA LYS A 505 -2.90 -21.15 20.33
C LYS A 505 -1.51 -21.18 19.69
N LYS A 506 -1.39 -20.70 18.45
CA LYS A 506 -0.12 -20.60 17.72
C LYS A 506 -0.08 -19.40 16.79
N LEU A 507 1.12 -19.03 16.36
CA LEU A 507 1.34 -18.05 15.29
C LEU A 507 1.05 -18.66 13.91
N ARG A 508 0.54 -17.85 12.97
CA ARG A 508 0.33 -18.28 11.58
C ARG A 508 1.64 -18.30 10.80
N ASP A 509 1.84 -19.34 10.01
CA ASP A 509 2.96 -19.40 9.07
C ASP A 509 2.90 -18.24 8.08
N GLY A 510 4.05 -17.61 7.87
CA GLY A 510 4.22 -16.45 6.99
C GLY A 510 3.62 -15.13 7.51
N ALA A 511 2.99 -15.12 8.69
CA ALA A 511 2.45 -13.89 9.28
C ALA A 511 3.55 -13.09 9.97
N ARG A 512 3.49 -11.75 9.83
CA ARG A 512 4.26 -10.83 10.66
C ARG A 512 3.58 -10.65 12.00
N PHE A 513 4.34 -10.75 13.09
CA PHE A 513 3.82 -10.47 14.42
C PHE A 513 3.94 -8.97 14.71
N VAL A 514 2.85 -8.36 15.13
CA VAL A 514 2.78 -6.92 15.42
C VAL A 514 2.23 -6.74 16.83
N THR A 515 2.80 -5.83 17.62
CA THR A 515 2.33 -5.54 18.97
C THR A 515 1.99 -4.06 19.14
N PHE A 516 0.86 -3.77 19.77
CA PHE A 516 0.45 -2.45 20.22
C PHE A 516 0.51 -2.41 21.74
N HIS A 517 1.35 -1.53 22.28
CA HIS A 517 1.56 -1.33 23.71
C HIS A 517 0.72 -0.13 24.14
N VAL A 518 -0.36 -0.37 24.87
CA VAL A 518 -1.35 0.64 25.25
C VAL A 518 -1.30 0.83 26.76
N THR A 519 -0.68 1.93 27.19
CA THR A 519 -0.54 2.29 28.61
C THR A 519 -0.40 3.80 28.73
N ASP A 520 -0.85 4.36 29.84
CA ASP A 520 -0.65 5.75 30.23
C ASP A 520 0.56 5.92 31.16
N GLU A 521 1.27 4.85 31.50
CA GLU A 521 2.38 4.91 32.42
C GLU A 521 3.73 5.19 31.74
N PRO A 522 4.42 6.30 32.07
CA PRO A 522 5.79 6.55 31.62
C PRO A 522 6.85 5.88 32.56
N GLY A 523 6.50 4.72 33.11
CA GLY A 523 7.10 4.14 34.32
C GLY A 523 8.29 3.19 34.08
N SER A 524 8.66 2.42 35.12
CA SER A 524 9.67 1.35 35.02
C SER A 524 9.08 -0.02 35.35
N ASN A 525 7.76 -0.16 35.25
CA ASN A 525 7.02 -1.32 35.73
C ASN A 525 7.39 -2.58 34.93
N ASP A 526 7.46 -2.49 33.61
CA ASP A 526 8.02 -3.54 32.74
C ASP A 526 9.41 -4.00 33.24
N PHE A 527 10.31 -3.05 33.51
CA PHE A 527 11.66 -3.38 33.93
C PHE A 527 11.70 -4.00 35.34
N THR A 528 11.15 -3.32 36.33
CA THR A 528 11.25 -3.70 37.74
C THR A 528 10.48 -4.98 38.07
N ARG A 529 9.34 -5.21 37.42
CA ARG A 529 8.46 -6.36 37.69
C ARG A 529 8.81 -7.58 36.83
N TYR A 530 9.36 -7.40 35.63
CA TYR A 530 9.74 -8.49 34.73
C TYR A 530 11.24 -8.54 34.40
N PHE A 531 11.76 -7.58 33.63
CA PHE A 531 13.09 -7.70 33.01
C PHE A 531 14.24 -7.78 34.02
N ALA A 532 14.13 -7.12 35.18
CA ALA A 532 15.16 -7.12 36.22
C ALA A 532 15.37 -8.49 36.90
N THR A 533 14.34 -9.35 36.89
CA THR A 533 14.33 -10.60 37.66
C THR A 533 14.18 -11.85 36.81
N LYS A 534 13.77 -11.71 35.55
CA LYS A 534 13.52 -12.83 34.62
C LYS A 534 14.62 -12.95 33.56
N THR A 535 14.51 -14.02 32.78
CA THR A 535 15.39 -14.31 31.65
C THR A 535 14.60 -14.28 30.35
N ASP A 536 15.31 -14.09 29.24
CA ASP A 536 14.77 -14.25 27.90
C ASP A 536 14.22 -15.67 27.75
N PRO A 537 12.91 -15.84 27.50
CA PRO A 537 12.29 -17.15 27.48
C PRO A 537 12.80 -18.03 26.33
N GLN A 538 13.37 -17.45 25.26
CA GLN A 538 13.95 -18.22 24.15
C GLN A 538 15.40 -18.64 24.40
N THR A 539 16.20 -17.80 25.07
CA THR A 539 17.65 -18.03 25.22
C THR A 539 18.08 -18.39 26.63
N ALA A 540 17.17 -18.30 27.61
CA ALA A 540 17.41 -18.44 29.03
C ALA A 540 18.48 -17.47 29.61
N LYS A 541 18.87 -16.43 28.85
CA LYS A 541 19.83 -15.41 29.31
C LYS A 541 19.13 -14.35 30.14
N ALA A 542 19.78 -13.84 31.18
CA ALA A 542 19.27 -12.68 31.92
C ALA A 542 19.22 -11.44 31.02
N TRP A 543 18.16 -10.63 31.15
CA TRP A 543 18.04 -9.36 30.43
C TRP A 543 19.03 -8.33 31.00
N GLY A 544 19.12 -8.27 32.32
CA GLY A 544 20.03 -7.41 33.08
C GLY A 544 19.38 -6.98 34.40
N THR A 545 20.18 -6.77 35.44
CA THR A 545 19.69 -6.44 36.80
C THR A 545 19.54 -4.93 37.04
N THR A 546 19.93 -4.10 36.08
CA THR A 546 19.81 -2.63 36.13
C THR A 546 19.40 -2.10 34.76
N TYR A 547 18.52 -1.09 34.73
CA TYR A 547 18.09 -0.48 33.48
C TYR A 547 19.21 0.40 32.91
N ASN A 548 19.87 -0.06 31.85
CA ASN A 548 20.96 0.62 31.17
C ASN A 548 20.97 0.23 29.68
N ALA A 549 21.84 0.86 28.88
CA ALA A 549 21.90 0.64 27.44
C ALA A 549 22.11 -0.84 27.03
N THR A 550 22.81 -1.63 27.87
CA THR A 550 23.04 -3.06 27.61
C THR A 550 21.77 -3.87 27.84
N THR A 551 21.11 -3.68 28.98
CA THR A 551 19.82 -4.35 29.27
C THR A 551 18.78 -3.98 28.22
N LEU A 552 18.79 -2.72 27.81
CA LEU A 552 17.93 -2.19 26.77
C LEU A 552 18.15 -2.87 25.42
N ALA A 553 19.42 -3.02 25.01
CA ALA A 553 19.78 -3.74 23.79
C ALA A 553 19.34 -5.21 23.85
N ASN A 554 19.45 -5.86 25.00
CA ASN A 554 18.99 -7.23 25.19
C ASN A 554 17.47 -7.37 25.00
N ILE A 555 16.69 -6.42 25.52
CA ILE A 555 15.23 -6.38 25.34
C ILE A 555 14.89 -6.19 23.85
N VAL A 556 15.51 -5.22 23.18
CA VAL A 556 15.29 -4.94 21.74
C VAL A 556 15.68 -6.12 20.87
N ASP A 557 16.77 -6.80 21.20
CA ASP A 557 17.26 -7.97 20.48
C ASP A 557 16.20 -9.08 20.40
N TYR A 558 15.36 -9.26 21.43
CA TYR A 558 14.23 -10.21 21.36
C TYR A 558 13.26 -9.84 20.22
N PHE A 559 12.83 -8.58 20.13
CA PHE A 559 11.88 -8.14 19.10
C PHE A 559 12.50 -8.19 17.70
N VAL A 560 13.77 -7.78 17.56
CA VAL A 560 14.49 -7.80 16.27
C VAL A 560 14.71 -9.22 15.78
N ARG A 561 15.20 -10.13 16.64
CA ARG A 561 15.41 -11.55 16.27
C ARG A 561 14.14 -12.24 15.85
N ASN A 562 13.02 -11.91 16.50
CA ASN A 562 11.71 -12.49 16.19
C ASN A 562 10.95 -11.71 15.09
N GLN A 563 11.55 -10.66 14.53
CA GLN A 563 10.95 -9.81 13.49
C GLN A 563 9.58 -9.25 13.89
N ILE A 564 9.43 -8.89 15.17
CA ILE A 564 8.21 -8.31 15.74
C ILE A 564 8.22 -6.80 15.48
N ILE A 565 7.10 -6.28 14.98
CA ILE A 565 6.89 -4.84 14.80
C ILE A 565 6.13 -4.31 16.01
N THR A 566 6.68 -3.30 16.68
CA THR A 566 6.10 -2.74 17.91
C THR A 566 5.58 -1.33 17.66
N PHE A 567 4.40 -1.02 18.20
CA PHE A 567 3.79 0.30 18.24
C PHE A 567 3.41 0.65 19.68
N GLY A 568 3.52 1.92 20.07
CA GLY A 568 3.02 2.42 21.35
C GLY A 568 1.87 3.40 21.15
N ILE A 569 0.87 3.38 22.03
CA ILE A 569 -0.19 4.39 22.10
C ILE A 569 0.02 5.16 23.41
N LEU A 570 0.57 6.38 23.31
CA LEU A 570 0.72 7.29 24.45
C LEU A 570 -0.50 8.23 24.52
N PRO A 571 -0.96 8.62 25.72
CA PRO A 571 -1.82 9.78 25.88
C PRO A 571 -1.12 11.02 25.33
N ALA A 572 -1.86 11.92 24.70
CA ALA A 572 -1.38 13.25 24.37
C ALA A 572 -1.70 14.21 25.54
N PRO A 573 -0.77 14.50 26.48
CA PRO A 573 -0.85 15.75 27.21
C PRO A 573 -0.33 16.88 26.31
N ALA A 574 -0.82 18.09 26.56
CA ALA A 574 -0.58 19.34 25.82
C ALA A 574 0.88 19.86 25.83
N ALA A 575 1.88 18.98 25.78
CA ALA A 575 3.29 19.31 25.72
C ALA A 575 3.90 18.75 24.42
N PRO A 576 4.44 19.59 23.52
CA PRO A 576 5.19 19.10 22.37
C PRO A 576 6.39 18.26 22.85
N CYS A 577 6.70 17.18 22.14
CA CYS A 577 7.88 16.35 22.37
C CYS A 577 9.18 17.16 22.13
N THR A 578 9.55 18.02 23.08
CA THR A 578 10.79 18.84 23.02
C THR A 578 11.85 18.34 24.00
N SER A 579 11.55 17.33 24.81
CA SER A 579 12.52 16.65 25.67
C SER A 579 12.34 15.13 25.62
N TYR A 580 13.42 14.46 25.20
CA TYR A 580 13.57 13.01 25.19
C TYR A 580 13.46 12.47 26.63
N ASN A 581 12.36 11.80 26.96
CA ASN A 581 12.29 10.97 28.16
C ASN A 581 12.31 9.49 27.75
N VAL A 582 13.05 8.67 28.51
CA VAL A 582 13.85 7.53 28.04
C VAL A 582 13.33 6.18 28.54
N TYR A 583 12.06 6.08 28.95
CA TYR A 583 11.64 4.93 29.79
C TYR A 583 10.81 3.81 29.17
N ASP A 584 10.19 3.93 27.99
CA ASP A 584 9.44 2.78 27.42
C ASP A 584 9.72 2.54 25.92
N LEU A 585 10.71 1.69 25.64
CA LEU A 585 11.10 1.31 24.27
C LEU A 585 10.04 0.50 23.48
N PRO A 586 10.18 0.34 22.13
CA PRO A 586 11.24 0.86 21.26
C PRO A 586 10.80 1.69 20.04
N ARG A 587 11.73 2.56 19.61
CA ARG A 587 11.77 3.14 18.27
C ARG A 587 12.11 2.08 17.23
N SER A 588 11.46 2.20 16.07
CA SER A 588 11.69 1.43 14.83
C SER A 588 13.18 1.17 14.56
N PRO A 589 13.59 -0.05 14.16
CA PRO A 589 14.88 -0.23 13.51
C PRO A 589 14.81 0.46 12.14
N ILE A 590 15.83 1.27 11.84
CA ILE A 590 16.15 1.72 10.47
C ILE A 590 16.80 0.55 9.74
#